data_AF-A0A444YBT6-F1
#
_entry.id   AF-A0A444YBT6-F1
#
_cell.length_a   1.000
_cell.length_b   1.000
_cell.length_c   1.000
_cell.angle_alpha   90.00
_cell.angle_beta   90.00
_cell.angle_gamma   90.00
#
_symmetry.space_group_name_H-M   'P 1'
#
loop_
_entity.id
_entity.type
_entity.pdbx_description
1 polymer ?
#
loop_
_entity_poly.entity_id
_entity_poly.type
_entity_poly.pdbx_seq_one_letter_code
_entity_poly.pdbx_strand_id
1 'polypeptide(L)'
;MARSKVKLAYITNDAARRVTYKKRKRGMMKKISELSTLCGVDACAIVYNSRQDAHPLDEPEVWPSRMGVERVIEKFRQMPEIDQNRKRMDHADYLTLRIAKEKEKLKKKRHDNNEKEFQLRMHDFMLRNRLPENLSFFDLNNLAYHTDMKLREIDMRLQMLLEKENKEMMMDFASSKSSRKNMNHFSFMEENNHNNYNSGFEMILGNAGIN
;
A
#
# COMPACT_ATOMS: atom_id res chain seq x y z
N MET A 1 -0.69 -30.81 -9.11
CA MET A 1 -1.39 -30.18 -10.25
C MET A 1 -1.99 -28.86 -9.80
N ALA A 2 -1.66 -27.76 -10.48
CA ALA A 2 -2.17 -26.43 -10.13
C ALA A 2 -3.70 -26.37 -10.35
N ARG A 3 -4.44 -25.99 -9.31
CA ARG A 3 -5.90 -25.88 -9.38
C ARG A 3 -6.28 -24.71 -10.28
N SER A 4 -7.01 -24.97 -11.36
CA SER A 4 -7.52 -23.90 -12.22
C SER A 4 -8.52 -23.03 -11.45
N LYS A 5 -8.51 -21.72 -11.74
CA LYS A 5 -9.43 -20.76 -11.15
C LYS A 5 -10.86 -21.07 -11.59
N VAL A 6 -11.74 -21.31 -10.62
CA VAL A 6 -13.15 -21.64 -10.90
C VAL A 6 -13.95 -20.38 -11.19
N LYS A 7 -14.76 -20.38 -12.25
CA LYS A 7 -15.73 -19.32 -12.56
C LYS A 7 -16.87 -19.35 -11.53
N LEU A 8 -17.20 -18.21 -10.94
CA LEU A 8 -18.34 -18.07 -10.01
C LEU A 8 -19.63 -17.88 -10.81
N ALA A 9 -20.10 -18.97 -11.43
CA ALA A 9 -21.36 -19.04 -12.16
C ALA A 9 -22.09 -20.34 -11.83
N TYR A 10 -23.35 -20.46 -12.26
CA TYR A 10 -24.10 -21.70 -12.12
C TYR A 10 -23.38 -22.87 -12.81
N ILE A 11 -23.23 -23.99 -12.11
CA ILE A 11 -22.59 -25.20 -12.65
C ILE A 11 -23.66 -26.01 -13.38
N THR A 12 -23.63 -26.01 -14.71
CA THR A 12 -24.63 -26.69 -15.54
C THR A 12 -24.60 -28.22 -15.36
N ASN A 13 -23.41 -28.82 -15.25
CA ASN A 13 -23.27 -30.26 -15.00
C ASN A 13 -23.75 -30.64 -13.60
N ASP A 14 -24.82 -31.44 -13.53
CA ASP A 14 -25.49 -31.83 -12.29
C ASP A 14 -24.60 -32.64 -11.34
N ALA A 15 -23.86 -33.61 -11.84
CA ALA A 15 -22.97 -34.44 -11.01
C ALA A 15 -21.86 -33.57 -10.38
N ALA A 16 -21.23 -32.72 -11.19
CA ALA A 16 -20.22 -31.77 -10.72
C ALA A 16 -20.81 -30.75 -9.73
N ARG A 17 -22.03 -30.25 -10.00
CA ARG A 17 -22.76 -29.33 -9.10
C ARG A 17 -23.03 -29.98 -7.75
N ARG A 18 -23.53 -31.22 -7.71
CA ARG A 18 -23.80 -31.98 -6.47
C ARG A 18 -22.53 -32.21 -5.64
N VAL A 19 -21.44 -32.66 -6.27
CA VAL A 19 -20.16 -32.87 -5.58
C VAL A 19 -19.62 -31.54 -5.03
N THR A 20 -19.69 -30.48 -5.84
CA THR A 20 -19.23 -29.14 -5.44
C THR A 20 -20.07 -28.59 -4.29
N TYR A 21 -21.40 -28.74 -4.34
CA TYR A 21 -22.32 -28.33 -3.27
C TYR A 21 -21.96 -29.01 -1.95
N LYS A 22 -21.85 -30.35 -1.94
CA LYS A 22 -21.47 -31.11 -0.72
C LYS A 22 -20.14 -30.64 -0.14
N LYS A 23 -19.12 -30.45 -0.99
CA LYS A 23 -17.78 -29.98 -0.55
C LYS A 23 -17.81 -28.54 -0.03
N ARG A 24 -18.45 -27.61 -0.75
CA ARG A 24 -18.50 -26.19 -0.38
C ARG A 24 -19.35 -25.95 0.85
N LYS A 25 -20.52 -26.60 0.95
CA LYS A 25 -21.39 -26.54 2.13
C LYS A 25 -20.65 -26.96 3.38
N ARG A 26 -20.02 -28.14 3.36
CA ARG A 26 -19.19 -28.62 4.49
C ARG A 26 -18.08 -27.64 4.85
N GLY A 27 -17.37 -27.12 3.85
CA GLY A 27 -16.32 -26.13 4.07
C GLY A 27 -16.83 -24.83 4.68
N MET A 28 -17.99 -24.35 4.22
CA MET A 28 -18.65 -23.15 4.74
C MET A 28 -19.09 -23.34 6.18
N MET A 29 -19.79 -24.44 6.51
CA MET A 29 -20.20 -24.74 7.89
C MET A 29 -18.99 -24.82 8.82
N LYS A 30 -17.89 -25.47 8.37
CA LYS A 30 -16.64 -25.52 9.14
C LYS A 30 -16.08 -24.11 9.40
N LYS A 31 -16.03 -23.27 8.36
CA LYS A 31 -15.49 -21.90 8.47
C LYS A 31 -16.32 -21.02 9.39
N ILE A 32 -17.64 -21.17 9.37
CA ILE A 32 -18.54 -20.42 10.27
C ILE A 32 -18.35 -20.88 11.72
N SER A 33 -18.21 -22.19 11.95
CA SER A 33 -17.89 -22.74 13.27
C SER A 33 -16.53 -22.26 13.81
N GLU A 34 -15.49 -22.30 12.97
CA GLU A 34 -14.16 -21.77 13.30
C GLU A 34 -14.22 -20.27 13.62
N LEU A 35 -14.92 -19.48 12.80
CA LEU A 35 -15.08 -18.03 13.01
C LEU A 35 -15.80 -17.72 14.33
N SER A 36 -16.92 -18.41 14.59
CA SER A 36 -17.70 -18.25 15.82
C SER A 36 -16.86 -18.57 17.05
N THR A 37 -16.10 -19.67 17.00
CA THR A 37 -15.25 -20.12 18.12
C THR A 37 -14.07 -19.19 18.35
N LEU A 38 -13.34 -18.81 17.29
CA LEU A 38 -12.10 -18.03 17.41
C LEU A 38 -12.36 -16.57 17.76
N CYS A 39 -13.45 -16.00 17.26
CA CYS A 39 -13.77 -14.59 17.48
C CYS A 39 -14.82 -14.36 18.57
N GLY A 40 -15.40 -15.42 19.14
CA GLY A 40 -16.46 -15.30 20.15
C GLY A 40 -17.72 -14.61 19.61
N VAL A 41 -18.04 -14.81 18.33
CA VAL A 41 -19.18 -14.17 17.67
C VAL A 41 -20.35 -15.14 17.50
N ASP A 42 -21.56 -14.64 17.75
CA ASP A 42 -22.79 -15.37 17.44
C ASP A 42 -22.99 -15.42 15.93
N ALA A 43 -22.91 -16.62 15.36
CA ALA A 43 -23.11 -16.86 13.94
C ALA A 43 -24.04 -18.04 13.70
N CYS A 44 -24.78 -17.99 12.60
CA CYS A 44 -25.61 -19.10 12.15
C CYS A 44 -25.57 -19.21 10.62
N ALA A 45 -25.91 -20.39 10.11
CA ALA A 45 -26.04 -20.62 8.68
C ALA A 45 -27.31 -21.42 8.38
N ILE A 46 -27.99 -21.03 7.30
CA ILE A 46 -29.15 -21.74 6.75
C ILE A 46 -28.85 -21.99 5.27
N VAL A 47 -28.92 -23.24 4.84
CA VAL A 47 -28.66 -23.63 3.44
C VAL A 47 -29.81 -24.46 2.92
N TYR A 48 -30.54 -23.91 1.96
CA TYR A 48 -31.56 -24.62 1.23
C TYR A 48 -30.94 -25.40 0.08
N ASN A 49 -31.39 -26.65 -0.09
CA ASN A 49 -30.98 -27.48 -1.20
C ASN A 49 -31.82 -27.15 -2.44
N SER A 50 -31.19 -26.60 -3.47
CA SER A 50 -31.83 -26.37 -4.78
C SER A 50 -31.78 -27.65 -5.63
N ARG A 51 -32.37 -28.74 -5.15
CA ARG A 51 -32.64 -29.90 -6.00
C ARG A 51 -33.93 -29.62 -6.75
N GLN A 52 -33.88 -29.69 -8.08
CA GLN A 52 -35.08 -29.66 -8.93
C GLN A 52 -36.02 -30.85 -8.63
N ASP A 53 -35.43 -31.88 -8.01
CA ASP A 53 -35.95 -33.19 -7.63
C ASP A 53 -36.07 -33.35 -6.09
N ALA A 54 -35.90 -32.27 -5.31
CA ALA A 54 -36.17 -32.31 -3.87
C ALA A 54 -37.68 -32.26 -3.66
N HIS A 55 -38.18 -33.16 -2.81
CA HIS A 55 -39.52 -33.00 -2.29
C HIS A 55 -39.63 -31.64 -1.56
N PRO A 56 -40.79 -30.96 -1.60
CA PRO A 56 -41.03 -29.73 -0.85
C PRO A 56 -40.76 -29.81 0.67
N LEU A 57 -40.55 -31.03 1.20
CA LEU A 57 -40.23 -31.32 2.59
C LEU A 57 -38.72 -31.44 2.89
N ASP A 58 -37.81 -31.25 1.92
CA ASP A 58 -36.38 -31.28 2.19
C ASP A 58 -36.01 -30.15 3.16
N GLU A 59 -35.78 -30.51 4.42
CA GLU A 59 -35.47 -29.54 5.46
C GLU A 59 -34.16 -28.79 5.15
N PRO A 60 -34.10 -27.47 5.43
CA PRO A 60 -32.86 -26.72 5.28
C PRO A 60 -31.79 -27.28 6.20
N GLU A 61 -30.56 -27.34 5.70
CA GLU A 61 -29.42 -27.67 6.54
C GLU A 61 -29.02 -26.44 7.33
N VAL A 62 -29.00 -26.57 8.64
CA VAL A 62 -28.75 -25.47 9.57
C VAL A 62 -27.55 -25.77 10.47
N TRP A 63 -26.86 -24.71 10.87
CA TRP A 63 -25.80 -24.74 11.88
C TRP A 63 -25.94 -23.52 12.80
N PRO A 64 -25.75 -23.65 14.13
CA PRO A 64 -25.25 -24.84 14.86
C PRO A 64 -26.33 -25.89 15.19
N SER A 65 -27.54 -25.45 15.51
CA SER A 65 -28.74 -26.28 15.72
C SER A 65 -29.97 -25.42 15.40
N ARG A 66 -31.15 -26.03 15.20
CA ARG A 66 -32.38 -25.26 14.91
C ARG A 66 -32.63 -24.16 15.94
N MET A 67 -32.63 -24.52 17.22
CA MET A 67 -32.75 -23.56 18.33
C MET A 67 -31.61 -22.55 18.37
N GLY A 68 -30.38 -22.97 18.04
CA GLY A 68 -29.24 -22.05 17.99
C GLY A 68 -29.40 -20.97 16.92
N VAL A 69 -29.85 -21.37 15.72
CA VAL A 69 -30.15 -20.45 14.62
C VAL A 69 -31.28 -19.50 15.00
N GLU A 70 -32.37 -20.02 15.58
CA GLU A 70 -33.49 -19.19 16.05
C GLU A 70 -33.04 -18.13 17.06
N ARG A 71 -32.21 -18.50 18.04
CA ARG A 71 -31.65 -17.53 19.00
C ARG A 71 -30.84 -16.43 18.33
N VAL A 72 -29.99 -16.78 17.35
CA VAL A 72 -29.17 -15.79 16.62
C VAL A 72 -30.06 -14.86 15.79
N ILE A 73 -31.07 -15.40 15.11
CA ILE A 73 -32.04 -14.61 14.32
C ILE A 73 -32.84 -13.68 15.22
N GLU A 74 -33.33 -14.18 16.35
CA GLU A 74 -34.12 -13.39 17.29
C GLU A 74 -33.28 -12.24 17.86
N LYS A 75 -32.06 -12.53 18.29
CA LYS A 75 -31.10 -11.51 18.72
C LYS A 75 -30.84 -10.47 17.62
N PHE A 76 -30.71 -10.88 16.37
CA PHE A 76 -30.54 -9.95 15.24
C PHE A 76 -31.76 -9.06 15.02
N ARG A 77 -32.99 -9.61 15.12
CA ARG A 77 -34.24 -8.85 14.97
C ARG A 77 -34.46 -7.81 16.06
N GLN A 78 -33.96 -8.08 17.27
CA GLN A 78 -34.04 -7.17 18.41
C GLN A 78 -33.03 -6.01 18.34
N MET A 79 -32.05 -6.05 17.43
CA MET A 79 -31.09 -4.95 17.27
C MET A 79 -31.72 -3.74 16.56
N PRO A 80 -31.24 -2.52 16.80
CA PRO A 80 -31.65 -1.34 16.04
C PRO A 80 -31.42 -1.52 14.52
N GLU A 81 -32.30 -0.96 13.70
CA GLU A 81 -32.26 -1.12 12.24
C GLU A 81 -30.93 -0.65 11.61
N ILE A 82 -30.33 0.42 12.17
CA ILE A 82 -29.02 0.92 11.76
C ILE A 82 -27.94 -0.17 11.91
N ASP A 83 -27.94 -0.90 13.03
CA ASP A 83 -26.98 -1.98 13.28
C ASP A 83 -27.26 -3.22 12.42
N GLN A 84 -28.55 -3.53 12.18
CA GLN A 84 -28.94 -4.62 11.30
C GLN A 84 -28.47 -4.40 9.84
N ASN A 85 -28.49 -3.15 9.37
CA ASN A 85 -28.18 -2.81 7.99
C ASN A 85 -26.70 -2.44 7.77
N ARG A 86 -25.96 -2.05 8.82
CA ARG A 86 -24.58 -1.55 8.72
C ARG A 86 -23.63 -2.44 7.91
N LYS A 87 -23.80 -3.76 7.99
CA LYS A 87 -22.99 -4.76 7.27
C LYS A 87 -23.84 -5.83 6.58
N ARG A 88 -25.11 -5.53 6.30
CA ARG A 88 -25.95 -6.42 5.49
C ARG A 88 -25.37 -6.46 4.08
N MET A 89 -25.28 -7.65 3.52
CA MET A 89 -24.86 -7.83 2.12
C MET A 89 -25.73 -8.93 1.53
N ASP A 90 -26.45 -8.61 0.48
CA ASP A 90 -27.18 -9.60 -0.31
C ASP A 90 -26.41 -10.00 -1.60
N HIS A 91 -27.04 -10.83 -2.42
CA HIS A 91 -26.42 -11.25 -3.69
C HIS A 91 -26.32 -10.11 -4.71
N ALA A 92 -27.31 -9.22 -4.76
CA ALA A 92 -27.33 -8.09 -5.68
C ALA A 92 -26.26 -7.06 -5.31
N ASP A 93 -26.09 -6.77 -4.02
CA ASP A 93 -25.02 -5.94 -3.45
C ASP A 93 -23.64 -6.50 -3.82
N TYR A 94 -23.45 -7.82 -3.61
CA TYR A 94 -22.22 -8.49 -3.94
C TYR A 94 -21.88 -8.40 -5.44
N LEU A 95 -22.88 -8.59 -6.31
CA LEU A 95 -22.70 -8.46 -7.75
C LEU A 95 -22.38 -7.02 -8.15
N THR A 96 -23.05 -6.04 -7.55
CA THR A 96 -22.80 -4.61 -7.78
C THR A 96 -21.38 -4.22 -7.41
N LEU A 97 -20.90 -4.65 -6.23
CA LEU A 97 -19.53 -4.44 -5.78
C LEU A 97 -18.52 -5.08 -6.73
N ARG A 98 -18.81 -6.29 -7.22
CA ARG A 98 -17.96 -6.98 -8.21
C ARG A 98 -17.90 -6.23 -9.53
N ILE A 99 -19.04 -5.76 -10.04
CA ILE A 99 -19.10 -4.96 -11.27
C ILE A 99 -18.27 -3.69 -11.10
N ALA A 100 -18.42 -2.97 -9.99
CA ALA A 100 -17.63 -1.77 -9.70
C ALA A 100 -16.12 -2.06 -9.71
N LYS A 101 -15.69 -3.15 -9.06
CA LYS A 101 -14.28 -3.57 -9.04
C LYS A 101 -13.73 -3.93 -10.42
N GLU A 102 -14.51 -4.62 -11.26
CA GLU A 102 -14.08 -4.93 -12.61
C GLU A 102 -14.07 -3.67 -13.52
N LYS A 103 -15.01 -2.73 -13.32
CA LYS A 103 -14.97 -1.41 -13.98
C LYS A 103 -13.71 -0.63 -13.64
N GLU A 104 -13.29 -0.63 -12.37
CA GLU A 104 -12.06 0.04 -11.94
C GLU A 104 -10.80 -0.57 -12.60
N LYS A 105 -10.73 -1.90 -12.65
CA LYS A 105 -9.64 -2.59 -13.37
C LYS A 105 -9.62 -2.26 -14.86
N LEU A 106 -10.80 -2.19 -15.48
CA LEU A 106 -10.92 -1.79 -16.88
C LEU A 106 -10.43 -0.35 -17.08
N LYS A 107 -10.77 0.58 -16.17
CA LYS A 107 -10.27 1.96 -16.22
C LYS A 107 -8.74 2.00 -16.14
N LYS A 108 -8.13 1.25 -15.22
CA LYS A 108 -6.66 1.13 -15.13
C LYS A 108 -6.05 0.60 -16.42
N LYS A 109 -6.63 -0.45 -17.00
CA LYS A 109 -6.14 -1.01 -18.27
C LYS A 109 -6.30 -0.07 -19.46
N ARG A 110 -7.36 0.73 -19.51
CA ARG A 110 -7.52 1.78 -20.52
C ARG A 110 -6.47 2.87 -20.37
N HIS A 111 -6.19 3.29 -19.13
CA HIS A 111 -5.12 4.26 -18.87
C HIS A 111 -3.74 3.73 -19.28
N ASP A 112 -3.39 2.51 -18.86
CA ASP A 112 -2.13 1.85 -19.28
C ASP A 112 -2.02 1.74 -20.81
N ASN A 113 -3.13 1.44 -21.49
CA ASN A 113 -3.16 1.36 -22.94
C ASN A 113 -2.95 2.72 -23.60
N ASN A 114 -3.63 3.75 -23.11
CA ASN A 114 -3.50 5.11 -23.63
C ASN A 114 -2.07 5.64 -23.45
N GLU A 115 -1.43 5.37 -22.32
CA GLU A 115 -0.02 5.74 -22.09
C GLU A 115 0.91 5.05 -23.09
N LYS A 116 0.70 3.77 -23.38
CA LYS A 116 1.51 3.04 -24.38
C LYS A 116 1.27 3.53 -25.80
N GLU A 117 0.01 3.78 -26.17
CA GLU A 117 -0.32 4.38 -27.47
C GLU A 117 0.33 5.75 -27.62
N PHE A 118 0.29 6.58 -26.58
CA PHE A 118 0.94 7.86 -26.55
C PHE A 118 2.45 7.74 -26.78
N GLN A 119 3.14 6.87 -26.03
CA GLN A 119 4.57 6.64 -26.19
C GLN A 119 4.94 6.21 -27.62
N LEU A 120 4.14 5.32 -28.23
CA LEU A 120 4.36 4.90 -29.61
C LEU A 120 4.14 6.04 -30.61
N ARG A 121 3.07 6.83 -30.45
CA ARG A 121 2.76 7.97 -31.33
C ARG A 121 3.82 9.08 -31.20
N MET A 122 4.26 9.39 -29.98
CA MET A 122 5.34 10.35 -29.74
C MET A 122 6.65 9.88 -30.36
N HIS A 123 6.99 8.61 -30.24
CA HIS A 123 8.18 8.05 -30.87
C HIS A 123 8.13 8.18 -32.40
N ASP A 124 6.98 7.88 -33.04
CA ASP A 124 6.81 8.05 -34.48
C ASP A 124 6.91 9.53 -34.90
N PHE A 125 6.30 10.44 -34.14
CA PHE A 125 6.41 11.88 -34.36
C PHE A 125 7.86 12.36 -34.30
N MET A 126 8.62 11.95 -33.29
CA MET A 126 10.02 12.35 -33.13
C MET A 126 10.91 11.83 -34.28
N LEU A 127 10.61 10.66 -34.83
CA LEU A 127 11.36 10.10 -35.96
C LEU A 127 11.00 10.73 -37.31
N ARG A 128 9.72 11.06 -37.52
CA ARG A 128 9.20 11.47 -38.83
C ARG A 128 8.90 12.96 -38.95
N ASN A 129 8.94 13.67 -37.83
CA ASN A 129 8.60 15.09 -37.70
C ASN A 129 7.20 15.42 -38.30
N ARG A 130 6.25 14.48 -38.21
CA ARG A 130 4.88 14.61 -38.74
C ARG A 130 3.84 14.21 -37.70
N LEU A 131 2.84 15.07 -37.51
CA LEU A 131 1.66 14.76 -36.71
C LEU A 131 0.74 13.77 -37.46
N PRO A 132 0.02 12.88 -36.74
CA PRO A 132 -1.00 12.03 -37.35
C PRO A 132 -2.07 12.88 -38.04
N GLU A 133 -2.48 12.50 -39.25
CA GLU A 133 -3.41 13.27 -40.09
C GLU A 133 -4.84 13.36 -39.50
N ASN A 134 -5.20 12.44 -38.60
CA ASN A 134 -6.56 12.31 -38.04
C ASN A 134 -6.56 12.40 -36.50
N LEU A 135 -6.05 13.49 -35.93
CA LEU A 135 -6.11 13.73 -34.48
C LEU A 135 -7.51 14.17 -34.05
N SER A 136 -8.17 13.38 -33.21
CA SER A 136 -9.41 13.80 -32.54
C SER A 136 -9.11 14.87 -31.48
N PHE A 137 -10.10 15.70 -31.14
CA PHE A 137 -10.03 16.58 -29.97
C PHE A 137 -9.67 15.82 -28.68
N PHE A 138 -10.12 14.56 -28.57
CA PHE A 138 -9.73 13.68 -27.47
C PHE A 138 -8.23 13.34 -27.50
N ASP A 139 -7.66 13.09 -28.67
CA ASP A 139 -6.22 12.81 -28.83
C ASP A 139 -5.38 14.05 -28.49
N LEU A 140 -5.83 15.24 -28.90
CA LEU A 140 -5.17 16.51 -28.59
C LEU A 140 -5.18 16.82 -27.09
N ASN A 141 -6.31 16.61 -26.40
CA ASN A 141 -6.38 16.79 -24.94
C ASN A 141 -5.48 15.78 -24.19
N ASN A 142 -5.43 14.53 -24.64
CA ASN A 142 -4.50 13.56 -24.06
C ASN A 142 -3.05 13.97 -24.31
N LEU A 143 -2.70 14.43 -25.52
CA LEU A 143 -1.37 14.93 -25.86
C LEU A 143 -0.96 16.11 -24.96
N ALA A 144 -1.85 17.07 -24.76
CA ALA A 144 -1.61 18.20 -23.86
C ALA A 144 -1.39 17.73 -22.41
N TYR A 145 -2.25 16.83 -21.92
CA TYR A 145 -2.13 16.26 -20.57
C TYR A 145 -0.79 15.54 -20.35
N HIS A 146 -0.41 14.64 -21.26
CA HIS A 146 0.84 13.89 -21.13
C HIS A 146 2.08 14.77 -21.29
N THR A 147 2.03 15.78 -22.18
CA THR A 147 3.13 16.75 -22.32
C THR A 147 3.32 17.56 -21.04
N ASP A 148 2.23 18.04 -20.44
CA ASP A 148 2.26 18.78 -19.18
C ASP A 148 2.74 17.92 -17.99
N MET A 149 2.36 16.63 -17.96
CA MET A 149 2.89 15.67 -17.00
C MET A 149 4.39 15.46 -17.15
N LYS A 150 4.91 15.40 -18.39
CA LYS A 150 6.34 15.22 -18.65
C LYS A 150 7.16 16.47 -18.35
N LEU A 151 6.63 17.66 -18.64
CA LEU A 151 7.24 18.92 -18.22
C LEU A 151 7.38 18.97 -16.69
N ARG A 152 6.31 18.64 -15.96
CA ARG A 152 6.36 18.54 -14.49
C ARG A 152 7.39 17.51 -13.99
N GLU A 153 7.50 16.35 -14.64
CA GLU A 153 8.51 15.36 -14.29
C GLU A 153 9.94 15.89 -14.49
N ILE A 154 10.18 16.64 -15.56
CA ILE A 154 11.48 17.29 -15.83
C ILE A 154 11.77 18.36 -14.77
N ASP A 155 10.79 19.21 -14.45
CA ASP A 155 10.94 20.28 -13.45
C ASP A 155 11.28 19.70 -12.07
N MET A 156 10.59 18.63 -11.65
CA MET A 156 10.89 17.95 -10.40
C MET A 156 12.31 17.37 -10.39
N ARG A 157 12.74 16.73 -11.48
CA ARG A 157 14.12 16.20 -11.58
C ARG A 157 15.16 17.31 -11.54
N LEU A 158 14.88 18.44 -12.17
CA LEU A 158 15.77 19.60 -12.19
C LEU A 158 15.91 20.20 -10.78
N GLN A 159 14.81 20.32 -10.04
CA GLN A 159 14.85 20.71 -8.62
C GLN A 159 15.66 19.74 -7.76
N MET A 160 15.45 18.42 -7.93
CA MET A 160 16.21 17.41 -7.18
C MET A 160 17.72 17.48 -7.45
N LEU A 161 18.12 17.75 -8.70
CA LEU A 161 19.52 17.89 -9.07
C LEU A 161 20.13 19.15 -8.46
N LEU A 162 19.43 20.29 -8.51
CA LEU A 162 19.88 21.54 -7.88
C LEU A 162 20.01 21.40 -6.35
N GLU A 163 19.07 20.71 -5.70
CA GLU A 163 19.17 20.43 -4.26
C GLU A 163 20.35 19.52 -3.92
N LYS A 164 20.64 18.55 -4.79
CA LYS A 164 21.78 17.64 -4.61
C LYS A 164 23.10 18.40 -4.74
N GLU A 165 23.24 19.23 -5.76
CA GLU A 165 24.44 20.07 -5.97
C GLU A 165 24.65 21.06 -4.82
N ASN A 166 23.58 21.69 -4.33
CA ASN A 166 23.64 22.56 -3.16
C ASN A 166 24.06 21.81 -1.87
N LYS A 167 23.60 20.58 -1.67
CA LYS A 167 24.01 19.75 -0.52
C LYS A 167 25.47 19.29 -0.62
N GLU A 168 25.93 18.94 -1.82
CA GLU A 168 27.33 18.58 -2.09
C GLU A 168 28.26 19.78 -1.85
N MET A 169 27.92 20.97 -2.34
CA MET A 169 28.65 22.21 -2.03
C MET A 169 28.69 22.52 -0.53
N MET A 170 27.60 22.28 0.21
CA MET A 170 27.56 22.49 1.67
C MET A 170 28.44 21.49 2.43
N MET A 171 28.52 20.23 1.98
CA MET A 171 29.44 19.24 2.56
C MET A 171 30.91 19.58 2.28
N ASP A 172 31.25 20.02 1.08
CA ASP A 172 32.62 20.44 0.73
C ASP A 172 33.04 21.69 1.51
N PHE A 173 32.11 22.63 1.72
CA PHE A 173 32.35 23.79 2.58
C PHE A 173 32.52 23.42 4.06
N ALA A 174 31.76 22.44 4.56
CA ALA A 174 31.91 21.94 5.93
C ALA A 174 33.24 21.19 6.13
N SER A 175 33.66 20.39 5.15
CA SER A 175 34.92 19.64 5.15
C SER A 175 36.13 20.57 5.09
N SER A 176 36.08 21.63 4.26
CA SER A 176 37.15 22.64 4.17
C SER A 176 37.29 23.50 5.45
N LYS A 177 36.19 23.80 6.16
CA LYS A 177 36.24 24.42 7.50
C LYS A 177 36.83 23.51 8.56
N SER A 178 36.55 22.21 8.52
CA SER A 178 37.13 21.21 9.44
C SER A 178 38.66 21.09 9.24
N SER A 179 39.12 21.04 7.99
CA SER A 179 40.56 21.04 7.67
C SER A 179 41.28 22.33 8.09
N ARG A 180 40.66 23.52 7.97
CA ARG A 180 41.26 24.77 8.49
C ARG A 180 41.36 24.81 10.02
N LYS A 181 40.38 24.26 10.74
CA LYS A 181 40.46 24.13 12.20
C LYS A 181 41.54 23.15 12.63
N ASN A 182 41.72 22.05 11.90
CA ASN A 182 42.79 21.08 12.18
C ASN A 182 44.18 21.64 11.84
N MET A 183 44.35 22.44 10.78
CA MET A 183 45.61 23.14 10.52
C MET A 183 45.93 24.16 11.62
N ASN A 184 44.94 24.95 12.07
CA ASN A 184 45.16 25.90 13.17
C ASN A 184 45.47 25.21 14.51
N HIS A 185 44.92 24.00 14.75
CA HIS A 185 45.25 23.22 15.94
C HIS A 185 46.64 22.57 15.85
N PHE A 186 47.05 22.12 14.66
CA PHE A 186 48.38 21.56 14.41
C PHE A 186 49.47 22.62 14.55
N SER A 187 49.26 23.85 14.04
CA SER A 187 50.17 24.98 14.23
C SER A 187 50.32 25.39 15.71
N PHE A 188 49.29 25.20 16.54
CA PHE A 188 49.36 25.49 17.98
C PHE A 188 50.11 24.41 18.79
N MET A 189 50.22 23.19 18.27
CA MET A 189 50.96 22.11 18.92
C MET A 189 52.46 22.08 18.54
N GLU A 190 52.86 22.65 17.40
CA GLU A 190 54.27 22.77 17.02
C GLU A 190 55.02 23.90 17.74
N GLU A 191 54.34 24.93 18.26
CA GLU A 191 55.00 26.04 18.98
C GLU A 191 55.28 25.79 20.48
N ASN A 192 54.82 24.67 21.07
CA ASN A 192 54.94 24.43 22.51
C ASN A 192 55.95 23.34 22.92
N ASN A 193 56.85 22.88 22.05
CA ASN A 193 57.80 21.82 22.39
C ASN A 193 59.29 22.21 22.37
N HIS A 194 59.61 23.50 22.47
CA HIS A 194 60.98 23.94 22.78
C HIS A 194 60.96 25.12 23.74
N ASN A 195 61.00 24.83 25.04
CA ASN A 195 61.92 25.43 26.02
C ASN A 195 61.43 25.13 27.44
N ASN A 196 62.01 24.08 28.03
CA ASN A 196 62.07 23.98 29.48
C ASN A 196 63.50 23.55 29.83
N TYR A 197 64.33 24.47 30.32
CA TYR A 197 65.25 24.27 31.45
C TYR A 197 65.97 25.60 31.76
N ASN A 198 66.16 25.83 33.07
CA ASN A 198 66.71 27.00 33.79
C ASN A 198 65.78 28.21 33.98
N SER A 199 65.61 28.79 35.17
CA SER A 199 66.32 28.64 36.45
C SER A 199 65.47 29.29 37.56
N GLY A 200 65.38 28.65 38.72
CA GLY A 200 64.89 29.25 39.96
C GLY A 200 66.01 29.29 40.99
N PHE A 201 66.47 30.48 41.36
CA PHE A 201 67.35 30.71 42.51
C PHE A 201 66.82 31.94 43.26
N GLU A 202 66.11 31.69 44.37
CA GLU A 202 65.73 32.68 45.36
C GLU A 202 66.75 32.64 46.51
N MET A 203 67.27 33.81 46.90
CA MET A 203 67.98 34.01 48.16
C MET A 203 67.68 35.42 48.66
N ILE A 204 66.81 35.54 49.67
CA ILE A 204 66.66 36.75 50.48
C ILE A 204 67.15 36.41 51.89
N LEU A 205 68.30 36.99 52.26
CA LEU A 205 68.78 37.08 53.63
C LEU A 205 68.38 38.43 54.21
N GLY A 206 67.90 38.44 55.45
CA GLY A 206 67.73 39.66 56.22
C GLY A 206 66.95 39.42 57.49
N ASN A 207 67.61 38.91 58.53
CA ASN A 207 67.05 38.84 59.88
C ASN A 207 68.00 39.51 60.86
N ALA A 208 67.60 40.68 61.37
CA ALA A 208 67.99 41.31 62.64
C ALA A 208 67.33 42.71 62.70
N GLY A 209 66.55 43.10 63.71
CA GLY A 209 66.12 42.38 64.90
C GLY A 209 65.35 43.27 65.89
N ILE A 210 65.07 42.64 67.04
CA ILE A 210 64.91 43.20 68.39
C ILE A 210 63.64 44.01 68.69
N ASN A 211 62.66 43.34 69.30
CA ASN A 211 62.49 43.36 70.77
C ASN A 211 62.00 41.99 71.25
#